data_AF-A0A396TUV9-F1
#
_entry.id   AF-A0A396TUV9-F1
#
_cell.length_a   1.000
_cell.length_b   1.000
_cell.length_c   1.000
_cell.angle_alpha   90.00
_cell.angle_beta   90.00
_cell.angle_gamma   90.00
#
_symmetry.space_group_name_H-M   'P 1'
#
loop_
_entity.id
_entity.type
_entity.pdbx_description
1 polymer ?
#
loop_
_entity_poly.entity_id
_entity_poly.type
_entity_poly.pdbx_seq_one_letter_code
_entity_poly.pdbx_strand_id
1 'polypeptide(L)'
;MMNYSRELLIGRWYRKDRDEQGHQLVEYAELTADGSFEFTFVFYNEQGDITSQVIELGDWGLVGDIHFTTTKNEVIDQEVYATDLNNADNYHAYKVLQLSHQTFQYQHIVTNDIFTMHRVTDNVGHC
;
A
#
# COMPACT_ATOMS: atom_id res chain seq x y z
N MET A 1 -2.69 18.19 -16.93
CA MET A 1 -2.31 17.41 -15.73
C MET A 1 -3.60 17.04 -15.02
N MET A 2 -3.86 15.74 -14.83
CA MET A 2 -5.00 15.33 -14.00
C MET A 2 -4.68 15.71 -12.56
N ASN A 3 -5.69 16.18 -11.84
CA ASN A 3 -5.54 16.56 -10.44
C ASN A 3 -6.52 15.72 -9.63
N TYR A 4 -5.99 14.93 -8.72
CA TYR A 4 -6.77 14.08 -7.85
C TYR A 4 -6.85 14.67 -6.45
N SER A 5 -8.04 14.58 -5.84
CA SER A 5 -8.25 14.97 -4.44
C SER A 5 -7.64 13.90 -3.53
N ARG A 6 -6.78 14.29 -2.58
CA ARG A 6 -6.14 13.36 -1.63
C ARG A 6 -7.16 12.69 -0.73
N GLU A 7 -8.30 13.33 -0.52
CA GLU A 7 -9.42 12.83 0.26
C GLU A 7 -9.97 11.51 -0.31
N LEU A 8 -9.81 11.28 -1.62
CA LEU A 8 -10.17 10.01 -2.24
C LEU A 8 -9.24 8.86 -1.84
N LEU A 9 -8.00 9.12 -1.42
CA LEU A 9 -7.09 8.07 -0.95
C LEU A 9 -7.25 7.73 0.53
N ILE A 10 -7.75 8.66 1.35
CA ILE A 10 -7.92 8.44 2.79
C ILE A 10 -8.85 7.23 3.04
N GLY A 11 -8.42 6.32 3.92
CA GLY A 11 -9.15 5.11 4.30
C GLY A 11 -8.35 3.83 4.04
N ARG A 12 -9.06 2.69 4.08
CA ARG A 12 -8.46 1.36 3.96
C ARG A 12 -8.62 0.77 2.57
N TRP A 13 -7.58 0.10 2.12
CA TRP A 13 -7.43 -0.47 0.79
C TRP A 13 -6.84 -1.87 0.88
N TYR A 14 -7.12 -2.67 -0.13
CA TYR A 14 -6.69 -4.05 -0.22
C TYR A 14 -6.32 -4.40 -1.64
N ARG A 15 -5.22 -5.15 -1.80
CA ARG A 15 -4.96 -5.92 -3.01
C ARG A 15 -4.48 -7.31 -2.66
N LYS A 16 -4.63 -8.21 -3.62
CA LYS A 16 -4.08 -9.55 -3.59
C LYS A 16 -3.39 -9.83 -4.90
N ASP A 17 -2.20 -10.39 -4.81
CA ASP A 17 -1.37 -10.78 -5.95
C ASP A 17 -0.91 -12.23 -5.78
N ARG A 18 -0.50 -12.85 -6.89
CA ARG A 18 0.02 -14.21 -6.91
C ARG A 18 1.11 -14.33 -7.96
N ASP A 19 2.27 -14.84 -7.57
CA ASP A 19 3.38 -15.07 -8.49
C ASP A 19 3.19 -16.34 -9.34
N GLU A 20 4.10 -16.57 -10.29
CA GLU A 20 4.09 -17.75 -11.17
C GLU A 20 4.28 -19.07 -10.42
N GLN A 21 4.92 -19.04 -9.26
CA GLN A 21 5.15 -20.21 -8.40
C GLN A 21 3.94 -20.50 -7.50
N GLY A 22 2.99 -19.58 -7.45
CA GLY A 22 1.75 -19.72 -6.72
C GLY A 22 1.79 -19.15 -5.31
N HIS A 23 2.89 -18.50 -4.89
CA HIS A 23 2.95 -17.72 -3.67
C HIS A 23 2.00 -16.55 -3.75
N GLN A 24 1.31 -16.25 -2.65
CA GLN A 24 0.35 -15.16 -2.60
C GLN A 24 0.88 -14.02 -1.75
N LEU A 25 0.68 -12.80 -2.24
CA LEU A 25 0.87 -11.58 -1.47
C LEU A 25 -0.49 -10.95 -1.24
N VAL A 26 -0.80 -10.65 0.00
CA VAL A 26 -1.91 -9.76 0.35
C VAL A 26 -1.32 -8.48 0.90
N GLU A 27 -1.79 -7.34 0.40
CA GLU A 27 -1.43 -6.03 0.92
C GLU A 27 -2.70 -5.32 1.41
N TYR A 28 -2.67 -4.90 2.67
CA TYR A 28 -3.62 -3.95 3.23
C TYR A 28 -2.93 -2.61 3.40
N ALA A 29 -3.60 -1.53 3.01
CA ALA A 29 -3.09 -0.18 3.19
C ALA A 29 -4.11 0.69 3.90
N GLU A 30 -3.65 1.42 4.91
CA GLU A 30 -4.41 2.48 5.56
C GLU A 30 -3.70 3.82 5.32
N LEU A 31 -4.43 4.77 4.74
CA LEU A 31 -3.95 6.14 4.49
C LEU A 31 -4.76 7.10 5.35
N THR A 32 -4.11 7.76 6.30
CA THR A 32 -4.78 8.65 7.26
C THR A 32 -4.75 10.11 6.82
N ALA A 33 -5.71 10.91 7.32
CA ALA A 33 -5.88 12.30 6.92
C ALA A 33 -4.71 13.22 7.31
N ASP A 34 -3.98 12.88 8.37
CA ASP A 34 -2.78 13.59 8.84
C ASP A 34 -1.54 13.34 7.98
N GLY A 35 -1.63 12.43 6.99
CA GLY A 35 -0.53 12.13 6.07
C GLY A 35 0.31 10.92 6.48
N SER A 36 -0.09 10.17 7.52
CA SER A 36 0.56 8.89 7.84
C SER A 36 -0.05 7.72 7.07
N PHE A 37 0.75 6.68 6.85
CA PHE A 37 0.27 5.40 6.31
C PHE A 37 0.70 4.22 7.16
N GLU A 38 -0.07 3.15 7.05
CA GLU A 38 0.30 1.80 7.48
C GLU A 38 0.04 0.83 6.31
N PHE A 39 1.09 0.14 5.86
CA PHE A 39 0.98 -0.94 4.88
C PHE A 39 1.31 -2.26 5.56
N THR A 40 0.41 -3.25 5.45
CA THR A 40 0.64 -4.60 5.94
C THR A 40 0.74 -5.56 4.77
N PHE A 41 1.89 -6.19 4.63
CA PHE A 41 2.17 -7.22 3.63
C PHE A 41 2.13 -8.59 4.30
N VAL A 42 1.26 -9.48 3.81
CA VAL A 42 1.15 -10.86 4.27
C VAL A 42 1.50 -11.79 3.12
N PHE A 43 2.54 -12.59 3.32
CA PHE A 43 3.03 -13.55 2.35
C PHE A 43 2.55 -14.94 2.72
N TYR A 44 2.07 -15.68 1.72
CA TYR A 44 1.59 -17.05 1.87
C TYR A 44 2.37 -18.01 0.96
N ASN A 45 2.64 -19.21 1.46
CA ASN A 45 3.16 -20.30 0.64
C ASN A 45 2.06 -20.86 -0.30
N GLU A 46 2.43 -21.83 -1.14
CA GLU A 46 1.50 -22.52 -2.03
C GLU A 46 0.36 -23.25 -1.30
N GLN A 47 0.57 -23.64 -0.04
CA GLN A 47 -0.42 -24.33 0.80
C GLN A 47 -1.41 -23.36 1.47
N GLY A 48 -1.15 -22.06 1.41
CA GLY A 48 -1.96 -21.01 2.04
C GLY A 48 -1.57 -20.72 3.49
N ASP A 49 -0.43 -21.22 3.97
CA ASP A 49 0.12 -20.86 5.28
C ASP A 49 0.87 -19.54 5.18
N ILE A 50 0.77 -18.71 6.21
CA ILE A 50 1.52 -17.45 6.31
C ILE A 50 3.01 -17.78 6.50
N THR A 51 3.85 -17.27 5.61
CA THR A 51 5.31 -17.42 5.69
C THR A 51 5.98 -16.22 6.33
N SER A 52 5.44 -15.02 6.13
CA SER A 52 5.91 -13.80 6.75
C SER A 52 4.83 -12.72 6.75
N GLN A 53 4.99 -11.77 7.67
CA GLN A 53 4.22 -10.54 7.72
C GLN A 53 5.18 -9.38 8.01
N VAL A 54 5.02 -8.30 7.25
CA VAL A 54 5.78 -7.06 7.44
C VAL A 54 4.79 -5.90 7.46
N ILE A 55 4.99 -4.97 8.39
CA ILE A 55 4.23 -3.72 8.43
C ILE A 55 5.18 -2.57 8.16
N GLU A 56 4.85 -1.71 7.22
CA GLU A 56 5.55 -0.44 6.96
C GLU A 56 4.73 0.73 7.47
N LEU A 57 5.39 1.66 8.16
CA LEU A 57 4.82 2.88 8.70
C LEU A 57 5.59 4.09 8.17
N GLY A 58 4.86 5.11 7.73
CA GLY A 58 5.52 6.28 7.17
C GLY A 58 4.58 7.44 6.85
N ASP A 59 5.06 8.33 6.00
CA ASP A 59 4.28 9.46 5.48
C ASP A 59 3.87 9.21 4.03
N TRP A 60 2.73 9.76 3.62
CA TRP A 60 2.28 9.75 2.24
C TRP A 60 1.81 11.13 1.77
N GLY A 61 1.79 11.31 0.45
CA GLY A 61 1.21 12.48 -0.18
C GLY A 61 0.59 12.18 -1.55
N LEU A 62 -0.18 13.15 -2.04
CA LEU A 62 -0.72 13.17 -3.40
C LEU A 62 -0.70 14.60 -3.91
N VAL A 63 0.01 14.85 -5.02
CA VAL A 63 0.05 16.15 -5.69
C VAL A 63 -0.17 15.92 -7.19
N GLY A 64 -1.24 16.51 -7.75
CA GLY A 64 -1.61 16.26 -9.14
C GLY A 64 -2.00 14.79 -9.34
N ASP A 65 -1.22 14.09 -10.16
CA ASP A 65 -1.32 12.65 -10.40
C ASP A 65 -0.13 11.86 -9.84
N ILE A 66 0.63 12.42 -8.89
CA ILE A 66 1.75 11.75 -8.24
C ILE A 66 1.42 11.44 -6.77
N HIS A 67 1.26 10.15 -6.48
CA HIS A 67 1.23 9.62 -5.12
C HIS A 67 2.64 9.23 -4.69
N PHE A 68 3.03 9.47 -3.45
CA PHE A 68 4.33 9.08 -2.94
C PHE A 68 4.25 8.67 -1.47
N THR A 69 5.19 7.83 -1.07
CA THR A 69 5.36 7.36 0.30
C THR A 69 6.80 7.52 0.75
N THR A 70 6.99 7.65 2.06
CA THR A 70 8.30 7.62 2.72
C THR A 70 8.19 6.74 3.94
N THR A 71 8.74 5.54 3.86
CA THR A 71 8.75 4.56 4.95
C THR A 71 9.76 5.02 6.00
N LYS A 72 9.30 5.12 7.25
CA LYS A 72 10.11 5.58 8.40
C LYS A 72 10.34 4.50 9.43
N ASN A 73 9.44 3.54 9.52
CA ASN A 73 9.55 2.42 10.43
C ASN A 73 9.00 1.15 9.78
N GLU A 74 9.50 0.03 10.23
CA GLU A 74 8.96 -1.30 9.95
C GLU A 74 8.60 -1.99 11.26
N VAL A 75 7.53 -2.77 11.26
CA VAL A 75 7.19 -3.68 12.35
C VAL A 75 7.43 -5.11 11.90
N ILE A 76 8.36 -5.77 12.57
CA ILE A 76 8.75 -7.16 12.33
C ILE A 76 8.70 -7.86 13.69
N ASP A 77 8.03 -9.01 13.77
CA ASP A 77 7.87 -9.77 15.02
C ASP A 77 7.37 -8.94 16.23
N GLN A 78 6.47 -7.99 15.96
CA GLN A 78 5.90 -7.03 16.94
C GLN A 78 6.88 -5.98 17.49
N GLU A 79 8.11 -5.94 16.98
CA GLU A 79 9.08 -4.90 17.31
C GLU A 79 9.12 -3.84 16.22
N VAL A 80 9.28 -2.58 16.63
CA VAL A 80 9.34 -1.42 15.74
C VAL A 80 10.79 -1.04 15.49
N TYR A 81 11.17 -1.01 14.22
CA TYR A 81 12.52 -0.64 13.77
C TYR A 81 12.45 0.62 12.91
N ALA A 82 13.29 1.61 13.20
CA ALA A 82 13.44 2.76 12.32
C ALA A 82 14.16 2.34 11.03
N THR A 83 13.66 2.78 9.89
CA THR A 83 14.31 2.54 8.60
C THR A 83 15.47 3.54 8.37
N ASP A 84 16.44 3.15 7.54
CA ASP A 84 17.51 4.08 7.14
C ASP A 84 17.00 5.09 6.11
N LEU A 85 16.84 6.35 6.52
CA LEU A 85 16.40 7.43 5.65
C LEU A 85 17.43 7.81 4.56
N ASN A 86 18.64 7.27 4.58
CA ASN A 86 19.60 7.39 3.47
C ASN A 86 19.39 6.30 2.41
N ASN A 87 18.60 5.27 2.69
CA ASN A 87 18.26 4.24 1.72
C ASN A 87 17.14 4.73 0.81
N ALA A 88 17.43 4.84 -0.50
CA ALA A 88 16.48 5.29 -1.51
C ALA A 88 15.28 4.34 -1.67
N ASP A 89 15.42 3.07 -1.27
CA ASP A 89 14.34 2.08 -1.35
C ASP A 89 13.17 2.39 -0.39
N ASN A 90 13.38 3.24 0.62
CA ASN A 90 12.31 3.70 1.52
C ASN A 90 11.43 4.82 0.92
N TYR A 91 11.68 5.20 -0.33
CA TYR A 91 11.00 6.29 -1.01
C TYR A 91 10.39 5.79 -2.31
N HIS A 92 9.06 5.75 -2.35
CA HIS A 92 8.35 5.36 -3.55
C HIS A 92 7.50 6.50 -4.08
N ALA A 93 7.47 6.59 -5.41
CA ALA A 93 6.60 7.50 -6.13
C ALA A 93 5.87 6.74 -7.23
N TYR A 94 4.60 7.10 -7.40
CA TYR A 94 3.68 6.42 -8.30
C TYR A 94 2.86 7.45 -9.06
N LYS A 95 2.68 7.20 -10.35
CA LYS A 95 1.71 7.92 -11.15
C LYS A 95 0.33 7.31 -10.98
N VAL A 96 -0.65 8.09 -10.56
CA VAL A 96 -2.05 7.68 -10.45
C VAL A 96 -2.65 7.57 -11.85
N LEU A 97 -3.09 6.37 -12.22
CA LEU A 97 -3.75 6.09 -13.51
C LEU A 97 -5.26 6.25 -13.40
N GLN A 98 -5.84 5.78 -12.29
CA GLN A 98 -7.27 5.90 -12.00
C GLN A 98 -7.48 5.99 -10.48
N LEU A 99 -8.35 6.89 -10.04
CA LEU A 99 -8.75 7.01 -8.64
C LEU A 99 -10.24 7.28 -8.52
N SER A 100 -10.91 6.50 -7.68
CA SER A 100 -12.34 6.62 -7.34
C SER A 100 -12.58 6.20 -5.90
N HIS A 101 -13.84 6.21 -5.44
CA HIS A 101 -14.17 5.72 -4.09
C HIS A 101 -13.94 4.22 -3.89
N GLN A 102 -13.82 3.43 -4.97
CA GLN A 102 -13.76 1.96 -4.93
C GLN A 102 -12.41 1.40 -5.41
N THR A 103 -11.74 2.11 -6.32
CA THR A 103 -10.54 1.62 -7.00
C THR A 103 -9.46 2.69 -7.00
N PHE A 104 -8.24 2.27 -6.70
CA PHE A 104 -7.02 3.05 -6.83
C PHE A 104 -6.02 2.27 -7.70
N GLN A 105 -5.78 2.75 -8.91
CA GLN A 105 -4.81 2.18 -9.84
C GLN A 105 -3.66 3.16 -10.06
N TYR A 106 -2.44 2.68 -9.89
CA TYR A 106 -1.24 3.50 -9.88
C TYR A 106 -0.03 2.72 -10.41
N GLN A 107 0.92 3.45 -10.98
CA GLN A 107 2.10 2.90 -11.62
C GLN A 107 3.36 3.40 -10.93
N HIS A 108 4.24 2.52 -10.49
CA HIS A 108 5.52 2.93 -9.91
C HIS A 108 6.41 3.60 -10.96
N ILE A 109 6.95 4.78 -10.64
CA ILE A 109 7.59 5.62 -11.67
C ILE A 109 8.92 5.06 -12.20
N VAL A 110 9.59 4.20 -11.42
CA VAL A 110 10.90 3.64 -11.79
C VAL A 110 10.75 2.28 -12.46
N THR A 111 10.00 1.37 -11.82
CA THR A 111 9.86 -0.02 -12.30
C THR A 111 8.78 -0.16 -13.36
N ASN A 112 7.86 0.80 -13.45
CA ASN A 112 6.66 0.78 -14.30
C ASN A 112 5.61 -0.27 -13.91
N ASP A 113 5.76 -0.92 -12.75
CA ASP A 113 4.77 -1.86 -12.23
C ASP A 113 3.44 -1.15 -11.97
N ILE A 114 2.34 -1.80 -12.35
CA ILE A 114 0.98 -1.27 -12.18
C ILE A 114 0.29 -2.06 -11.09
N PHE A 115 -0.20 -1.34 -10.09
CA PHE A 115 -0.95 -1.90 -8.97
C PHE A 115 -2.39 -1.43 -9.04
N THR A 116 -3.30 -2.29 -8.58
CA THR A 116 -4.73 -1.95 -8.42
C THR A 116 -5.16 -2.36 -7.02
N MET A 117 -5.57 -1.38 -6.23
CA MET A 117 -6.17 -1.57 -4.92
C MET A 117 -7.67 -1.35 -4.96
N HIS A 118 -8.38 -2.10 -4.12
CA HIS A 118 -9.81 -1.98 -3.91
C HIS A 118 -10.08 -1.46 -2.51
N ARG A 119 -11.06 -0.54 -2.39
CA ARG A 119 -11.46 0.00 -1.10
C ARG A 119 -12.01 -1.12 -0.22
N VAL A 120 -11.56 -1.17 1.04
CA VAL A 120 -12.21 -1.99 2.05
C VAL A 120 -13.47 -1.26 2.51
N THR A 121 -14.64 -1.76 2.12
CA THR A 121 -15.91 -1.27 2.66
C THR A 121 -16.19 -2.01 3.97
N ASP A 122 -16.48 -1.29 5.05
CA ASP A 122 -16.98 -1.83 6.31
C ASP A 122 -18.42 -2.38 6.15
N ASN A 123 -18.63 -3.31 5.24
CA ASN A 123 -19.79 -4.18 5.29
C ASN A 123 -19.43 -5.37 6.17
N VAL A 124 -19.33 -5.12 7.48
CA VAL A 124 -19.61 -6.15 8.46
C VAL A 124 -21.09 -6.49 8.25
N GLY A 125 -21.34 -7.48 7.41
CA GLY A 125 -22.65 -8.09 7.26
C GLY A 125 -23.05 -8.62 8.63
N HIS A 126 -23.92 -7.89 9.33
CA HIS A 126 -24.80 -8.50 10.31
C HIS A 126 -25.67 -9.51 9.55
N CYS A 127 -25.28 -10.78 9.63
CA CYS A 127 -26.12 -11.92 9.33
C CYS A 127 -26.39 -12.66 10.64
#